data_AF-A0AAE3QYW0-F1
#
_entry.id   AF-A0AAE3QYW0-F1
#
_cell.length_a   1.000
_cell.length_b   1.000
_cell.length_c   1.000
_cell.angle_alpha   90.00
_cell.angle_beta   90.00
_cell.angle_gamma   90.00
#
_symmetry.space_group_name_H-M   'P 1'
#
loop_
_entity.id
_entity.type
_entity.pdbx_description
1 polymer ?
#
loop_
_entity_poly.entity_id
_entity_poly.type
_entity_poly.pdbx_seq_one_letter_code
_entity_poly.pdbx_strand_id
1 'polypeptide(L)'
;MITIKMKGPKNSKVWLMGIVAVLIILMIVCIGTFSLFDDEVKELVHLDKGDRNCQFKIYYIPSNATVQSYIQIRKLCPDKEIETIASYERYQQLVHYQMMGDSVKMIIKDTISYKHRQDTVTVLLK
;
A
#
# COMPACT_ATOMS: atom_id res chain seq x y z
N MET A 1 50.43 -38.69 -7.94
CA MET A 1 48.98 -38.60 -7.67
C MET A 1 48.80 -38.42 -6.18
N ILE A 2 48.56 -37.21 -5.70
CA ILE A 2 48.47 -36.89 -4.26
C ILE A 2 46.99 -36.90 -3.87
N THR A 3 46.59 -37.84 -3.03
CA THR A 3 45.21 -37.97 -2.55
C THR A 3 45.07 -37.25 -1.21
N ILE A 4 44.44 -36.07 -1.21
CA ILE A 4 44.15 -35.32 0.01
C ILE A 4 42.90 -35.93 0.66
N LYS A 5 43.08 -36.70 1.74
CA LYS A 5 41.97 -37.13 2.60
C LYS A 5 41.57 -35.97 3.52
N MET A 6 40.47 -35.29 3.19
CA MET A 6 39.82 -34.36 4.11
C MET A 6 39.26 -35.13 5.32
N LYS A 7 39.86 -34.90 6.49
CA LYS A 7 39.39 -35.44 7.77
C LYS A 7 38.23 -34.58 8.25
N GLY A 8 37.00 -35.08 8.07
CA GLY A 8 35.80 -34.42 8.60
C GLY A 8 35.88 -34.25 10.12
N PRO A 9 35.30 -33.18 10.69
CA PRO A 9 35.39 -32.91 12.12
C PRO A 9 34.82 -34.07 12.93
N LYS A 10 35.56 -34.51 13.96
CA LYS A 10 35.23 -35.65 14.84
C LYS A 10 33.87 -35.51 15.56
N ASN A 11 33.32 -34.29 15.56
CA ASN A 11 32.06 -33.90 16.17
C ASN A 11 31.02 -33.44 15.12
N SER A 12 31.03 -34.04 13.93
CA SER A 12 30.17 -33.65 12.80
C SER A 12 28.69 -33.51 13.15
N LYS A 13 28.17 -34.34 14.07
CA LYS A 13 26.79 -34.26 14.58
C LYS A 13 26.50 -32.98 15.38
N VAL A 14 27.47 -32.52 16.18
CA VAL A 14 27.35 -31.28 16.96
C VAL A 14 27.40 -30.07 16.04
N TRP A 15 28.25 -30.13 15.01
CA TRP A 15 28.34 -29.10 13.98
C TRP A 15 27.05 -29.01 13.15
N LEU A 16 26.48 -30.17 12.80
CA LEU A 16 25.20 -30.26 12.09
C LEU A 16 24.05 -29.67 12.93
N MET A 17 23.99 -29.96 14.23
CA MET A 17 23.00 -29.37 15.14
C MET A 17 23.13 -27.84 15.23
N GLY A 18 24.36 -27.32 15.23
CA GLY A 18 24.59 -25.87 15.20
C GLY A 18 24.02 -25.22 13.93
N ILE A 19 24.24 -25.83 12.76
CA ILE A 19 23.69 -25.33 11.49
C ILE A 19 22.17 -25.36 11.51
N VAL A 20 21.58 -26.46 11.98
CA VAL A 20 20.12 -26.60 12.08
C VAL A 20 19.54 -25.53 13.00
N ALA A 21 20.16 -25.27 14.16
CA ALA A 21 19.71 -24.22 15.07
C ALA A 21 19.77 -22.82 14.43
N VAL A 22 20.84 -22.51 13.70
CA VAL A 22 20.97 -21.24 12.97
C VAL A 22 19.90 -21.11 11.89
N LEU A 23 19.63 -22.18 11.14
CA LEU A 23 18.56 -22.18 10.12
C LEU A 23 17.18 -21.95 10.74
N ILE A 24 16.89 -22.56 11.90
CA ILE A 24 15.63 -22.36 12.62
C ILE A 24 15.52 -20.89 13.08
N ILE A 25 16.59 -20.32 13.65
CA ILE A 25 16.60 -18.92 14.07
C ILE A 25 16.36 -17.99 12.88
N LEU A 26 17.04 -18.23 11.75
CA LEU A 26 16.85 -17.45 10.52
C LEU A 26 15.41 -17.56 10.00
N MET A 27 14.82 -18.75 10.05
CA MET A 27 13.44 -18.97 9.63
C MET A 27 12.45 -18.18 10.49
N ILE A 28 12.62 -18.19 11.81
CA ILE A 28 11.80 -17.41 12.74
C ILE A 28 11.92 -15.91 12.45
N VAL A 29 13.14 -15.42 12.24
CA VAL A 29 13.37 -14.00 11.88
C VAL A 29 12.68 -13.66 10.57
N CYS A 30 12.89 -14.46 9.52
CA CYS A 30 12.28 -14.22 8.21
C CYS A 30 10.74 -14.20 8.29
N ILE A 31 10.12 -15.09 9.05
CA ILE A 31 8.66 -15.11 9.25
C ILE A 31 8.21 -13.87 10.04
N GLY A 32 8.95 -13.50 11.09
CA GLY A 32 8.61 -12.35 11.94
C GLY A 32 8.78 -11.00 11.25
N THR A 33 9.70 -10.89 10.29
CA THR A 33 9.91 -9.67 9.49
C THR A 33 9.14 -9.66 8.18
N PHE A 34 8.36 -10.69 7.88
CA PHE A 34 7.58 -10.76 6.65
C PHE A 34 6.31 -9.92 6.79
N SER A 35 6.38 -8.67 6.32
CA SER A 35 5.18 -7.87 6.05
C SER A 35 4.51 -8.42 4.80
N LEU A 36 3.43 -9.19 4.97
CA LEU A 36 2.72 -9.84 3.86
C LEU A 36 1.90 -8.82 3.03
N PHE A 37 1.65 -7.64 3.59
CA PHE A 37 0.81 -6.59 3.01
C PHE A 37 1.34 -5.20 3.39
N ASP A 38 2.32 -4.69 2.63
CA ASP A 38 2.75 -3.27 2.66
C ASP A 38 1.75 -2.34 1.92
N ASP A 39 0.53 -2.82 1.71
CA ASP A 39 -0.54 -2.13 1.00
C ASP A 39 -1.30 -1.22 1.98
N GLU A 40 -0.60 -0.23 2.53
CA GLU A 40 -1.22 0.80 3.35
C GLU A 40 -1.98 1.82 2.49
N VAL A 41 -3.15 2.24 2.98
CA VAL A 41 -3.93 3.32 2.38
C VAL A 41 -3.12 4.61 2.41
N LYS A 42 -2.81 5.15 1.24
CA LYS A 42 -1.98 6.34 1.11
C LYS A 42 -2.83 7.58 0.96
N GLU A 43 -2.68 8.53 1.88
CA GLU A 43 -3.26 9.87 1.71
C GLU A 43 -2.53 10.61 0.59
N LEU A 44 -3.27 11.13 -0.39
CA LEU A 44 -2.72 11.88 -1.52
C LEU A 44 -2.84 13.39 -1.32
N VAL A 45 -4.02 13.84 -0.87
CA VAL A 45 -4.34 15.27 -0.77
C VAL A 45 -5.28 15.52 0.40
N HIS A 46 -4.98 16.58 1.13
CA HIS A 46 -5.88 17.23 2.07
C HIS A 46 -6.65 18.36 1.35
N LEU A 47 -7.98 18.29 1.37
CA LEU A 47 -8.84 19.33 0.81
C LEU A 47 -9.38 20.18 1.96
N ASP A 48 -8.77 21.33 2.17
CA ASP A 48 -9.30 22.36 3.07
C ASP A 48 -10.46 23.07 2.39
N LYS A 49 -11.66 22.56 2.64
CA LYS A 49 -12.88 23.35 2.50
C LYS A 49 -12.92 24.17 3.79
N GLY A 50 -12.82 25.50 3.74
CA GLY A 50 -12.68 26.39 4.92
C GLY A 50 -13.79 26.31 5.99
N ASP A 51 -14.68 25.33 5.89
CA ASP A 51 -15.59 24.86 6.93
C ASP A 51 -14.83 24.04 7.98
N ARG A 52 -14.69 24.61 9.17
CA ARG A 52 -13.74 24.15 10.22
C ARG A 52 -14.09 22.81 10.86
N ASN A 53 -15.19 22.18 10.47
CA ASN A 53 -15.74 21.04 11.18
C ASN A 53 -15.66 19.71 10.42
N CYS A 54 -15.36 19.69 9.13
CA CYS A 54 -15.21 18.43 8.40
C CYS A 54 -14.09 18.55 7.38
N GLN A 55 -13.17 17.59 7.40
CA GLN A 55 -12.06 17.50 6.47
C GLN A 55 -12.39 16.56 5.33
N PHE A 56 -11.96 16.94 4.12
CA PHE A 56 -12.08 16.11 2.94
C PHE A 56 -10.68 15.63 2.54
N LYS A 57 -10.54 14.33 2.29
CA LYS A 57 -9.24 13.73 1.96
C LYS A 57 -9.36 12.81 0.76
N ILE A 58 -8.37 12.86 -0.11
CA ILE A 58 -8.23 11.95 -1.26
C ILE A 58 -7.19 10.91 -0.90
N TYR A 59 -7.53 9.64 -1.10
CA TYR A 59 -6.70 8.49 -0.79
C TYR A 59 -6.45 7.66 -2.05
N TYR A 60 -5.28 7.06 -2.11
CA TYR A 60 -5.00 5.88 -2.93
C TYR A 60 -5.22 4.64 -2.06
N ILE A 61 -6.11 3.77 -2.52
CA ILE A 61 -6.35 2.47 -1.92
C ILE A 61 -5.61 1.43 -2.78
N PRO A 62 -4.59 0.76 -2.23
CA PRO A 62 -3.90 -0.30 -2.95
C PRO A 62 -4.84 -1.47 -3.27
N SER A 63 -4.47 -2.25 -4.27
CA SER A 63 -5.22 -3.45 -4.65
C SER A 63 -5.13 -4.50 -3.54
N ASN A 64 -6.17 -5.31 -3.41
CA ASN A 64 -6.13 -6.52 -2.59
C ASN A 64 -6.57 -7.73 -3.43
N ALA A 65 -6.81 -8.88 -2.77
CA ALA A 65 -7.18 -10.12 -3.45
C ALA A 65 -8.49 -10.04 -4.26
N THR A 66 -9.39 -9.10 -3.95
CA THR A 66 -10.73 -9.01 -4.54
C THR A 66 -10.98 -7.71 -5.30
N VAL A 67 -10.22 -6.65 -5.04
CA VAL A 67 -10.45 -5.30 -5.55
C VAL A 67 -9.14 -4.74 -6.14
N GLN A 68 -9.23 -4.20 -7.35
CA GLN A 68 -8.12 -3.47 -7.95
C GLN A 68 -7.86 -2.16 -7.21
N SER A 69 -6.67 -1.59 -7.33
CA SER A 69 -6.36 -0.29 -6.73
C SER A 69 -7.24 0.83 -7.29
N TYR A 70 -7.56 1.79 -6.42
CA TYR A 70 -8.50 2.87 -6.74
C TYR A 70 -8.21 4.17 -5.99
N ILE A 71 -8.70 5.28 -6.53
CA ILE A 71 -8.71 6.58 -5.85
C ILE A 71 -10.03 6.72 -5.09
N GLN A 72 -9.98 7.18 -3.84
CA GLN A 72 -11.17 7.35 -3.01
C GLN A 72 -11.18 8.73 -2.36
N ILE A 73 -12.35 9.35 -2.28
CA ILE A 73 -12.56 10.60 -1.54
C ILE A 73 -13.37 10.28 -0.29
N ARG A 74 -12.88 10.72 0.86
CA ARG A 74 -13.54 10.55 2.16
C ARG A 74 -13.79 11.88 2.85
N LYS A 75 -14.87 11.95 3.60
CA LYS A 75 -15.20 13.02 4.54
C LYS A 75 -14.94 12.53 5.96
N LEU A 76 -14.24 13.33 6.74
CA LEU A 76 -13.91 13.07 8.13
C LEU A 76 -14.39 14.25 8.97
N CYS A 77 -15.43 14.03 9.77
CA CYS A 77 -15.89 15.02 10.75
C CYS A 77 -15.53 14.52 12.16
N PRO A 78 -15.18 15.41 13.11
CA PRO A 78 -15.14 15.07 14.52
C PRO A 78 -16.47 14.43 14.92
N ASP A 79 -16.38 13.34 15.69
CA ASP A 79 -17.53 12.60 16.23
C ASP A 79 -18.44 11.87 15.22
N LYS A 80 -18.01 11.71 13.96
CA LYS A 80 -18.72 10.88 12.98
C LYS A 80 -17.83 9.81 12.36
N GLU A 81 -18.47 8.74 11.90
CA GLU A 81 -17.80 7.74 11.07
C GLU A 81 -17.30 8.35 9.77
N ILE A 82 -16.22 7.77 9.24
CA ILE A 82 -15.62 8.19 7.98
C ILE A 82 -16.58 7.88 6.85
N GLU A 83 -17.03 8.92 6.14
CA GLU A 83 -17.97 8.79 5.04
C GLU A 83 -17.21 8.74 3.71
N THR A 84 -17.53 7.75 2.86
CA THR A 84 -16.99 7.68 1.49
C THR A 84 -17.90 8.47 0.55
N ILE A 85 -17.34 9.47 -0.12
CA ILE A 85 -18.08 10.32 -1.06
C ILE A 85 -18.09 9.72 -2.46
N ALA A 86 -16.91 9.26 -2.90
CA ALA A 86 -16.71 8.73 -4.23
C ALA A 86 -15.54 7.76 -4.26
N SER A 87 -15.67 6.71 -5.06
CA SER A 87 -14.62 5.73 -5.36
C SER A 87 -14.43 5.64 -6.88
N TYR A 88 -13.18 5.72 -7.32
CA TYR A 88 -12.78 5.68 -8.72
C TYR A 88 -11.92 4.45 -8.98
N GLU A 89 -12.60 3.35 -9.26
CA GLU A 89 -11.95 2.07 -9.56
C GLU A 89 -11.01 2.18 -10.75
N ARG A 90 -9.91 1.41 -10.71
CA ARG A 90 -8.94 1.27 -11.81
C ARG A 90 -8.08 2.51 -12.07
N TYR A 91 -8.18 3.53 -11.22
CA TYR A 91 -7.29 4.70 -11.25
C TYR A 91 -6.31 4.62 -10.09
N GLN A 92 -5.03 4.86 -10.35
CA GLN A 92 -3.97 4.75 -9.34
C GLN A 92 -3.30 6.09 -9.05
N GLN A 93 -3.45 7.05 -9.95
CA GLN A 93 -2.74 8.32 -9.85
C GLN A 93 -3.72 9.49 -9.91
N LEU A 94 -3.61 10.40 -8.94
CA LEU A 94 -4.13 11.75 -9.03
C LEU A 94 -3.07 12.63 -9.71
N VAL A 95 -3.37 13.16 -10.89
CA VAL A 95 -2.46 14.01 -11.67
C VAL A 95 -2.60 15.46 -11.24
N HIS A 96 -3.83 15.92 -11.08
CA HIS A 96 -4.13 17.30 -10.71
C HIS A 96 -5.48 17.38 -10.00
N TYR A 97 -5.65 18.39 -9.16
CA TYR A 97 -6.92 18.73 -8.56
C TYR A 97 -7.11 20.25 -8.50
N GLN A 98 -8.36 20.68 -8.59
CA GLN A 98 -8.77 22.08 -8.45
C GLN A 98 -10.05 22.16 -7.63
N MET A 99 -10.03 22.97 -6.58
CA MET A 99 -11.23 23.30 -5.82
C MET A 99 -12.09 24.30 -6.59
N MET A 100 -13.38 24.02 -6.67
CA MET A 100 -14.41 24.83 -7.35
C MET A 100 -15.60 25.01 -6.39
N GLY A 101 -15.40 25.84 -5.36
CA GLY A 101 -16.39 26.06 -4.30
C GLY A 101 -16.65 24.78 -3.50
N ASP A 102 -17.87 24.25 -3.65
CA ASP A 102 -18.32 23.00 -3.01
C ASP A 102 -17.96 21.74 -3.81
N SER A 103 -17.23 21.86 -4.91
CA SER A 103 -16.80 20.73 -5.72
C SER A 103 -15.30 20.67 -5.89
N VAL A 104 -14.78 19.47 -6.11
CA VAL A 104 -13.40 19.25 -6.54
C VAL A 104 -13.40 18.65 -7.94
N LYS A 105 -12.66 19.31 -8.84
CA LYS A 105 -12.36 18.78 -10.16
C LYS A 105 -11.01 18.09 -10.10
N MET A 106 -10.92 16.86 -10.56
CA MET A 106 -9.72 16.04 -10.50
C MET A 106 -9.40 15.47 -11.87
N ILE A 107 -8.10 15.32 -12.13
CA ILE A 107 -7.58 14.57 -13.27
C ILE A 107 -6.96 13.31 -12.70
N ILE A 108 -7.52 12.15 -13.04
CA ILE A 108 -7.10 10.84 -12.54
C ILE A 108 -6.61 9.97 -13.70
N LYS A 109 -5.63 9.10 -13.44
CA LYS A 109 -4.94 8.32 -14.46
C LYS A 109 -4.77 6.85 -14.05
N ASP A 110 -5.01 5.97 -15.03
CA ASP A 110 -4.68 4.55 -14.98
C ASP A 110 -3.23 4.36 -15.45
N THR A 111 -2.39 3.86 -14.55
CA THR A 111 -0.96 3.61 -14.80
C THR A 111 -0.65 2.13 -15.04
N ILE A 112 -1.61 1.23 -14.80
CA ILE A 112 -1.42 -0.22 -14.87
C ILE A 112 -1.84 -0.76 -16.25
N SER A 113 -2.87 -0.19 -16.85
CA SER A 113 -3.34 -0.60 -18.18
C SER A 113 -2.37 -0.19 -19.29
N TYR A 114 -2.17 -1.09 -20.26
CA TYR A 114 -1.45 -0.82 -21.51
C TYR A 114 -2.04 0.34 -22.30
N LYS A 115 -3.35 0.57 -22.17
CA LYS A 115 -4.01 1.78 -22.68
C LYS A 115 -4.14 2.76 -21.53
N HIS A 116 -3.15 3.64 -21.38
CA HIS A 116 -3.20 4.71 -20.41
C HIS A 116 -4.46 5.55 -20.63
N ARG A 117 -5.35 5.53 -19.63
CA ARG A 117 -6.58 6.31 -19.61
C ARG A 117 -6.40 7.43 -18.61
N GLN A 118 -6.76 8.64 -19.01
CA GLN A 118 -6.80 9.80 -18.14
C GLN A 118 -8.18 10.43 -18.26
N ASP A 119 -8.86 10.53 -17.13
CA ASP A 119 -10.21 11.05 -17.05
C ASP A 119 -10.23 12.30 -16.18
N THR A 120 -11.12 13.23 -16.54
CA THR A 120 -11.43 14.40 -15.71
C THR A 120 -12.76 14.17 -15.04
N VAL A 121 -12.79 14.23 -13.72
CA VAL A 121 -13.98 13.98 -12.91
C VAL A 121 -14.25 15.16 -11.99
N THR A 122 -15.52 15.41 -11.70
CA THR A 122 -15.93 16.46 -10.76
C THR A 122 -16.81 15.84 -9.68
N VAL A 123 -16.49 16.10 -8.41
CA VAL A 123 -17.23 15.59 -7.25
C VAL A 123 -17.74 16.73 -6.40
N LEU A 124 -19.01 16.65 -6.00
CA LEU A 124 -19.60 17.54 -5.00
C LEU A 124 -19.22 17.06 -3.59
N LEU A 125 -18.61 17.96 -2.81
CA LEU A 125 -18.23 17.77 -1.42
C LEU A 125 -19.41 18.22 -0.54
N LYS A 126 -20.36 17.32 -0.31
CA LYS A 126 -21.50 17.54 0.60
C LYS A 126 -21.12 17.26 2.04
#